data_AF-A0A730HUW7-F1
#
_entry.id   AF-A0A730HUW7-F1
#
_cell.length_a   1.000
_cell.length_b   1.000
_cell.length_c   1.000
_cell.angle_alpha   90.00
_cell.angle_beta   90.00
_cell.angle_gamma   90.00
#
_symmetry.space_group_name_H-M   'P 1'
#
loop_
_entity.id
_entity.type
_entity.pdbx_description
1 polymer ?
#
loop_
_entity_poly.entity_id
_entity_poly.type
_entity_poly.pdbx_seq_one_letter_code
_entity_poly.pdbx_strand_id
1 'polypeptide(L)'
;MKTRLLLTAITFFMFGCSGHEREYNFKMDYPVDAARLSLGGDIHVNIDCAKRKVNVISDSSNGIFSRHINNRISNICYKKTDTLDVVYRFEPAKGVKQDMIATQYPRVPPVSNSDKLSDGDS
;
A
#
# COMPACT_ATOMS: atom_id res chain seq x y z
N MET A 1 6.99 -37.84 -67.55
CA MET A 1 6.93 -36.39 -67.23
C MET A 1 5.54 -36.08 -66.69
N LYS A 2 5.45 -35.20 -65.68
CA LYS A 2 4.26 -34.64 -64.98
C LYS A 2 3.73 -35.38 -63.74
N THR A 3 4.42 -35.07 -62.64
CA THR A 3 3.92 -34.93 -61.26
C THR A 3 2.62 -34.12 -61.15
N ARG A 4 1.69 -34.54 -60.27
CA ARG A 4 0.63 -33.68 -59.66
C ARG A 4 0.38 -34.17 -58.23
N LEU A 5 1.03 -33.55 -57.26
CA LEU A 5 0.54 -32.49 -56.36
C LEU A 5 -0.21 -33.05 -55.15
N LEU A 6 0.53 -33.23 -54.05
CA LEU A 6 0.04 -33.50 -52.70
C LEU A 6 -0.62 -32.23 -52.14
N LEU A 7 -1.85 -32.33 -51.64
CA LEU A 7 -2.50 -31.30 -50.83
C LEU A 7 -2.23 -31.59 -49.35
N THR A 8 -1.29 -30.84 -48.77
CA THR A 8 -1.03 -30.80 -47.33
C THR A 8 -1.92 -29.74 -46.68
N ALA A 9 -2.86 -30.18 -45.84
CA ALA A 9 -3.67 -29.29 -45.03
C ALA A 9 -2.83 -28.72 -43.87
N ILE A 10 -2.59 -27.41 -43.89
CA ILE A 10 -1.90 -26.70 -42.81
C ILE A 10 -2.93 -26.38 -41.73
N THR A 11 -2.91 -27.14 -40.63
CA THR A 11 -3.63 -26.80 -39.40
C THR A 11 -2.88 -25.66 -38.71
N PHE A 12 -3.43 -24.45 -38.80
CA PHE A 12 -3.00 -23.33 -37.97
C PHE A 12 -3.38 -23.63 -36.52
N PHE A 13 -2.45 -24.19 -35.75
CA PHE A 13 -2.51 -24.17 -34.30
C PHE A 13 -2.42 -22.71 -33.85
N MET A 14 -3.57 -22.14 -33.48
CA MET A 14 -3.64 -20.93 -32.69
C MET A 14 -3.03 -21.23 -31.31
N PHE A 15 -1.71 -21.12 -31.19
CA PHE A 15 -1.07 -20.97 -29.89
C PHE A 15 -1.42 -19.57 -29.38
N GLY A 16 -2.63 -19.43 -28.84
CA GLY A 16 -2.97 -18.30 -28.01
C GLY A 16 -2.02 -18.32 -26.83
N CYS A 17 -1.14 -17.33 -26.73
CA CYS A 17 -0.50 -16.99 -25.47
C CYS A 17 -1.62 -16.73 -24.47
N SER A 18 -1.96 -17.73 -23.66
CA SER A 18 -2.61 -17.49 -22.38
C SER A 18 -1.63 -16.65 -21.60
N GLY A 19 -1.83 -15.33 -21.62
CA GLY A 19 -1.06 -14.41 -20.80
C GLY A 19 -1.13 -14.94 -19.39
N HIS A 20 0.01 -15.38 -18.83
CA HIS A 20 0.09 -15.71 -17.43
C HIS A 20 -0.35 -14.46 -16.66
N GLU A 21 -1.59 -14.46 -16.15
CA GLU A 21 -2.00 -13.49 -15.16
C GLU A 21 -1.10 -13.71 -13.95
N ARG A 22 -0.07 -12.87 -13.84
CA ARG A 22 0.74 -12.82 -12.62
C ARG A 22 -0.19 -12.41 -11.50
N GLU A 23 -0.30 -13.26 -10.50
CA GLU A 23 -1.09 -13.00 -9.30
C GLU A 23 -0.62 -11.67 -8.67
N TYR A 24 -1.53 -10.69 -8.59
CA TYR A 24 -1.22 -9.39 -8.03
C TYR A 24 -1.22 -9.47 -6.50
N ASN A 25 -0.02 -9.45 -5.93
CA ASN A 25 0.20 -9.44 -4.49
C ASN A 25 0.52 -8.01 -4.03
N PHE A 26 -0.52 -7.32 -3.54
CA PHE A 26 -0.36 -5.98 -2.98
C PHE A 26 0.54 -6.02 -1.73
N LYS A 27 1.64 -5.27 -1.76
CA LYS A 27 2.50 -5.07 -0.59
C LYS A 27 2.10 -3.78 0.12
N MET A 28 1.68 -3.91 1.37
CA MET A 28 1.28 -2.77 2.20
C MET A 28 2.49 -1.87 2.50
N ASP A 29 2.33 -0.57 2.29
CA ASP A 29 3.27 0.47 2.70
C ASP A 29 3.13 0.79 4.20
N TYR A 30 4.18 1.32 4.81
CA TYR A 30 4.13 1.71 6.21
C TYR A 30 3.37 3.04 6.37
N PRO A 31 2.42 3.18 7.32
CA PRO A 31 1.60 4.38 7.47
C PRO A 31 2.43 5.60 7.90
N VAL A 32 2.27 6.73 7.23
CA VAL A 32 2.98 7.98 7.56
C VAL A 32 2.60 8.50 8.96
N ASP A 33 1.33 8.36 9.36
CA ASP A 33 0.90 8.79 10.69
C ASP A 33 1.52 7.92 11.80
N ALA A 34 1.76 6.63 11.53
CA ALA A 34 2.50 5.77 12.44
C ALA A 34 3.99 6.15 12.49
N ALA A 35 4.58 6.51 11.35
CA ALA A 35 5.97 7.01 11.26
C ALA A 35 6.23 8.28 12.07
N ARG A 36 5.25 9.19 12.12
CA ARG A 36 5.30 10.44 12.89
C ARG A 36 5.25 10.23 14.40
N LEU A 37 4.80 9.07 14.84
CA LEU A 37 4.62 8.73 16.24
C LEU A 37 5.54 7.56 16.66
N SER A 38 6.40 7.10 15.75
CA SER A 38 7.24 5.91 15.89
C SER A 38 6.44 4.68 16.36
N LEU A 39 5.20 4.53 15.87
CA LEU A 39 4.26 3.50 16.31
C LEU A 39 4.44 2.19 15.54
N GLY A 40 4.53 1.08 16.27
CA GLY A 40 4.47 -0.26 15.71
C GLY A 40 3.28 -1.04 16.26
N GLY A 41 2.95 -2.15 15.62
CA GLY A 41 1.96 -3.08 16.14
C GLY A 41 1.27 -3.92 15.08
N ASP A 42 0.09 -4.42 15.42
CA ASP A 42 -0.72 -5.29 14.58
C ASP A 42 -2.09 -4.71 14.30
N ILE A 43 -2.62 -5.12 13.16
CA ILE A 43 -4.04 -5.02 12.89
C ILE A 43 -4.55 -6.31 12.26
N HIS A 44 -5.65 -6.84 12.80
CA HIS A 44 -6.38 -7.97 12.26
C HIS A 44 -7.67 -7.47 11.60
N VAL A 45 -7.81 -7.72 10.31
CA VAL A 45 -8.95 -7.26 9.51
C VAL A 45 -9.54 -8.37 8.66
N ASN A 46 -10.86 -8.31 8.50
CA ASN A 46 -11.59 -9.03 7.47
C ASN A 46 -11.97 -8.04 6.35
N ILE A 47 -11.51 -8.28 5.13
CA ILE A 47 -11.73 -7.40 3.97
C ILE A 47 -12.67 -8.10 3.00
N ASP A 48 -13.85 -7.52 2.80
CA ASP A 48 -14.79 -7.94 1.76
C ASP A 48 -14.46 -7.18 0.47
N CYS A 49 -13.79 -7.86 -0.49
CA CYS A 49 -13.39 -7.22 -1.74
C CYS A 49 -14.53 -7.00 -2.73
N ALA A 50 -15.61 -7.79 -2.64
CA ALA A 50 -16.81 -7.56 -3.45
C ALA A 50 -17.51 -6.26 -3.06
N LYS A 51 -17.61 -5.97 -1.75
CA LYS A 51 -18.24 -4.75 -1.23
C LYS A 51 -17.25 -3.62 -0.99
N ARG A 52 -15.95 -3.87 -1.15
CA ARG A 52 -14.86 -2.96 -0.77
C ARG A 52 -15.07 -2.41 0.65
N LYS A 53 -15.18 -3.32 1.61
CA LYS A 53 -15.35 -2.97 3.02
C LYS A 53 -14.27 -3.64 3.87
N VAL A 54 -13.65 -2.87 4.76
CA VAL A 54 -12.77 -3.38 5.83
C VAL A 54 -13.59 -3.51 7.11
N ASN A 55 -13.61 -4.69 7.71
CA ASN A 55 -14.12 -4.93 9.04
C ASN A 55 -12.92 -5.17 9.97
N VAL A 56 -12.75 -4.31 10.97
CA VAL A 56 -11.62 -4.38 11.91
C VAL A 56 -11.99 -5.32 13.05
N ILE A 57 -11.17 -6.35 13.28
CA ILE A 57 -11.32 -7.30 14.40
C ILE A 57 -10.52 -6.77 15.60
N SER A 58 -9.27 -6.37 15.37
CA SER A 58 -8.42 -5.73 16.38
C SER A 58 -7.43 -4.77 15.71
N ASP A 59 -7.13 -3.66 16.36
CA ASP A 59 -6.17 -2.65 15.89
C ASP A 59 -5.41 -2.09 17.09
N SER A 60 -4.08 -2.31 17.15
CA SER A 60 -3.25 -1.85 18.25
C SER A 60 -2.90 -0.35 18.19
N SER A 61 -3.25 0.33 17.08
CA SER A 61 -2.84 1.71 16.79
C SER A 61 -3.92 2.76 16.99
N ASN A 62 -5.01 2.41 17.68
CA ASN A 62 -6.16 3.29 17.89
C ASN A 62 -6.73 3.88 16.57
N GLY A 63 -6.80 3.04 15.52
CA GLY A 63 -7.44 3.40 14.27
C GLY A 63 -6.52 3.92 13.15
N ILE A 64 -5.21 4.08 13.42
CA ILE A 64 -4.26 4.57 12.41
C ILE A 64 -4.07 3.52 11.30
N PHE A 65 -3.84 2.27 11.69
CA PHE A 65 -3.61 1.17 10.75
C PHE A 65 -4.88 0.85 9.96
N SER A 66 -6.05 0.82 10.61
CA SER A 66 -7.32 0.56 9.92
C SER A 66 -7.64 1.62 8.87
N ARG A 67 -7.41 2.91 9.17
CA ARG A 67 -7.53 4.01 8.19
C ARG A 67 -6.59 3.81 7.01
N HIS A 68 -5.33 3.45 7.27
CA HIS A 68 -4.34 3.21 6.23
C HIS A 68 -4.75 2.07 5.29
N ILE A 69 -5.20 0.93 5.84
CA ILE A 69 -5.72 -0.20 5.06
C ILE A 69 -6.93 0.21 4.23
N ASN A 70 -7.89 0.93 4.84
CA ASN A 70 -9.10 1.35 4.14
C ASN A 70 -8.79 2.24 2.93
N ASN A 71 -7.80 3.13 3.05
CA ASN A 71 -7.31 3.97 1.95
C ASN A 71 -6.62 3.17 0.82
N ARG A 72 -6.21 1.93 1.08
CA ARG A 72 -5.56 1.03 0.10
C ARG A 72 -6.46 -0.08 -0.41
N ILE A 73 -7.73 -0.11 -0.01
CA ILE A 73 -8.64 -1.22 -0.32
C ILE A 73 -8.76 -1.51 -1.83
N SER A 74 -8.73 -0.47 -2.66
CA SER A 74 -8.82 -0.65 -4.12
C SER A 74 -7.60 -1.39 -4.68
N ASN A 75 -6.43 -1.21 -4.09
CA ASN A 75 -5.23 -1.94 -4.49
C ASN A 75 -5.24 -3.35 -3.89
N ILE A 76 -5.58 -3.48 -2.59
CA ILE A 76 -5.67 -4.78 -1.91
C ILE A 76 -6.61 -5.73 -2.66
N CYS A 77 -7.76 -5.21 -3.11
CA CYS A 77 -8.80 -5.95 -3.79
C CYS A 77 -8.68 -5.92 -5.33
N TYR A 78 -7.52 -5.53 -5.88
CA TYR A 78 -7.36 -5.48 -7.33
C TYR A 78 -7.54 -6.87 -7.95
N LYS A 79 -8.55 -6.99 -8.83
CA LYS A 79 -9.00 -8.25 -9.46
C LYS A 79 -9.44 -9.34 -8.48
N LYS A 80 -9.77 -8.98 -7.24
CA LYS A 80 -10.22 -9.90 -6.19
C LYS A 80 -11.67 -9.60 -5.82
N THR A 81 -12.45 -10.64 -5.54
CA THR A 81 -13.86 -10.54 -5.10
C THR A 81 -14.14 -11.35 -3.85
N ASP A 82 -13.16 -12.09 -3.38
CA ASP A 82 -13.20 -12.91 -2.17
C ASP A 82 -13.09 -12.07 -0.90
N THR A 83 -13.30 -12.73 0.24
CA THR A 83 -13.09 -12.15 1.56
C THR A 83 -11.71 -12.54 2.05
N LEU A 84 -10.91 -11.56 2.44
CA LEU A 84 -9.56 -11.76 2.96
C LEU A 84 -9.57 -11.63 4.49
N ASP A 85 -9.06 -12.64 5.21
CA ASP A 85 -8.79 -12.56 6.64
C ASP A 85 -7.28 -12.43 6.85
N VAL A 86 -6.83 -11.25 7.26
CA VAL A 86 -5.40 -10.89 7.22
C VAL A 86 -4.97 -10.16 8.50
N VAL A 87 -3.80 -10.55 9.00
CA VAL A 87 -3.09 -9.83 10.06
C VAL A 87 -1.91 -9.09 9.44
N TYR A 88 -1.92 -7.76 9.51
CA TYR A 88 -0.78 -6.94 9.11
C TYR A 88 0.05 -6.56 10.34
N ARG A 89 1.34 -6.89 10.30
CA ARG A 89 2.35 -6.46 11.27
C ARG A 89 3.10 -5.25 10.73
N PHE A 90 2.97 -4.12 11.41
CA PHE A 90 3.77 -2.92 11.14
C PHE A 90 4.89 -2.85 12.18
N GLU A 91 6.11 -3.16 11.78
CA GLU A 91 7.26 -2.97 12.66
C GLU A 91 7.49 -1.47 12.89
N PRO A 92 7.71 -1.03 14.14
CA PRO A 92 8.07 0.36 14.40
C PRO A 92 9.38 0.69 13.66
N ALA A 93 9.45 1.91 13.15
CA ALA A 93 10.56 2.40 12.34
C ALA A 93 11.94 2.03 12.91
N LYS A 94 12.70 1.15 12.24
CA LYS A 94 14.08 0.79 12.61
C LYS A 94 15.13 1.68 11.94
N GLY A 95 14.82 2.95 11.66
CA GLY A 95 15.78 3.90 11.11
C GLY A 95 15.19 5.23 10.64
N VAL A 96 16.08 6.19 10.37
CA VAL A 96 15.78 7.58 9.96
C VAL A 96 14.80 7.71 8.79
N LYS A 97 14.71 6.71 7.90
CA LYS A 97 13.80 6.75 6.74
C LYS A 97 12.33 6.54 7.12
N GLN A 98 12.06 5.93 8.26
CA GLN A 98 10.71 5.61 8.73
C GLN A 98 10.37 6.34 10.04
N ASP A 99 11.37 6.82 10.77
CA ASP A 99 11.18 7.63 11.97
C ASP A 99 11.24 9.12 11.59
N MET A 100 10.05 9.72 11.46
CA MET A 100 9.94 11.15 11.16
C MET A 100 10.25 12.03 12.37
N ILE A 101 10.17 11.50 13.59
CA ILE A 101 10.58 12.22 14.81
C ILE A 101 12.11 12.32 14.82
N ALA A 102 12.81 11.23 14.55
CA ALA A 102 14.27 11.17 14.57
C ALA A 102 14.94 12.04 13.48
N THR A 103 14.22 12.32 12.39
CA THR A 103 14.70 13.21 11.31
C THR A 103 14.20 14.65 11.45
N GLN A 104 13.34 14.94 12.42
CA GLN A 104 12.88 16.30 12.62
C GLN A 104 14.01 17.13 13.23
N TYR A 105 14.47 18.14 12.49
CA TYR A 105 15.41 19.13 13.04
C TYR A 105 14.83 19.69 14.36
N PRO A 106 15.65 19.86 15.42
CA PRO A 106 15.22 20.50 16.64
C PRO A 106 14.59 21.84 16.26
N ARG A 107 13.29 22.00 16.51
CA ARG A 107 12.63 23.30 16.41
C ARG A 107 13.11 24.10 17.61
N VAL A 108 14.32 24.63 17.54
CA VAL A 108 14.76 25.70 18.43
C VAL A 108 13.87 26.87 18.04
N PRO A 109 12.98 27.35 18.93
CA PRO A 109 12.27 28.59 18.66
C PRO A 109 13.33 29.64 18.30
N PRO A 110 13.12 30.47 17.26
CA PRO A 110 14.04 31.57 17.02
C PRO A 110 14.20 32.33 18.34
N VAL A 111 15.44 32.64 18.71
CA VAL A 111 15.76 33.38 19.93
C VAL A 111 14.81 34.57 19.97
N SER A 112 13.99 34.67 21.01
CA SER A 112 13.12 35.82 21.22
C SER A 112 14.02 37.02 21.39
N ASN A 113 14.25 37.76 20.31
CA ASN A 113 14.96 39.02 20.40
C ASN A 113 13.96 40.01 21.01
N SER A 114 14.17 40.34 22.29
CA SER A 114 13.39 41.33 23.03
C SER A 114 13.44 42.73 22.40
N ASP A 115 14.40 42.96 21.50
CA ASP A 115 14.63 44.24 20.82
C ASP A 115 14.08 44.25 19.38
N LYS A 116 13.49 43.15 18.89
CA LYS A 116 12.85 43.14 17.57
C LYS A 116 11.45 43.74 17.70
N LEU A 117 11.28 44.95 17.16
CA LEU A 117 9.96 45.54 16.95
C LEU A 117 9.12 44.57 16.11
N SER A 118 7.90 44.28 16.55
CA SER A 118 6.94 43.42 15.83
C SER A 118 6.95 43.75 14.35
N ASP A 119 7.20 42.76 13.50
CA ASP A 119 6.90 42.86 12.07
C ASP A 119 5.36 42.88 11.99
N GLY A 120 4.80 44.09 12.10
CA GLY A 120 3.35 44.31 12.12
C GLY A 120 2.79 44.07 10.73
N ASP A 121 2.12 42.94 10.54
CA ASP A 121 1.23 42.74 9.41
C ASP A 121 -0.06 43.55 9.66
N SER A 122 -0.21 44.67 8.94
CA SER A 122 -1.49 45.36 8.71
C SER A 122 -2.11 44.88 7.41
#